data_AF-A0A7C3TD02-F1
#
_entry.id   AF-A0A7C3TD02-F1
#
_cell.length_a   1.000
_cell.length_b   1.000
_cell.length_c   1.000
_cell.angle_alpha   90.00
_cell.angle_beta   90.00
_cell.angle_gamma   90.00
#
_symmetry.space_group_name_H-M   'P 1'
#
loop_
_entity.id
_entity.type
_entity.pdbx_description
1 polymer ?
#
loop_
_entity_poly.entity_id
_entity_poly.type
_entity_poly.pdbx_seq_one_letter_code
_entity_poly.pdbx_strand_id
1 'polypeptide(L)'
;MKAKYIGELPLGIREVMRETFESFSITFQDNLDPDMLKEICTSEGFAIMEKESRKEEIYDQFGNMIEIRVVEWRYPFRIVDSSSEIVLFSDPEDSRKIYLLPLLASGRSIKLRKDVVSAIEKYMRKKNGQCN
;
A
#
# COMPACT_ATOMS: atom_id res chain seq x y z
N MET A 1 -12.15 -1.18 -18.11
CA MET A 1 -10.83 -1.00 -18.73
C MET A 1 -9.98 -0.20 -17.74
N LYS A 2 -8.83 -0.73 -17.28
CA LYS A 2 -7.96 -0.03 -16.32
C LYS A 2 -7.23 1.11 -17.04
N ALA A 3 -7.15 2.29 -16.44
CA ALA A 3 -6.49 3.44 -17.05
C ALA A 3 -5.01 3.46 -16.65
N LYS A 4 -4.13 3.39 -17.64
CA LYS A 4 -2.67 3.53 -17.45
C LYS A 4 -2.28 5.00 -17.56
N TYR A 5 -1.38 5.45 -16.69
CA TYR A 5 -0.80 6.78 -16.83
C TYR A 5 0.08 6.83 -18.09
N ILE A 6 -0.09 7.87 -18.90
CA ILE A 6 0.69 8.11 -20.12
C ILE A 6 1.37 9.47 -19.95
N GLY A 7 2.68 9.46 -19.76
CA GLY A 7 3.51 10.64 -19.52
C GLY A 7 4.89 10.24 -19.01
N GLU A 8 5.77 11.21 -18.79
CA GLU A 8 7.06 10.96 -18.14
C GLU A 8 6.83 10.44 -16.72
N LEU A 9 7.46 9.30 -16.41
CA LEU A 9 7.40 8.67 -15.11
C LEU A 9 8.70 8.98 -14.33
N PRO A 10 8.61 9.12 -12.99
CA PRO A 10 9.80 9.25 -12.16
C PRO A 10 10.79 8.10 -12.37
N LEU A 11 12.08 8.40 -12.22
CA LEU A 11 13.16 7.41 -12.36
C LEU A 11 12.88 6.18 -11.48
N GLY A 12 12.99 4.98 -12.07
CA GLY A 12 12.76 3.71 -11.39
C GLY A 12 11.29 3.28 -11.28
N ILE A 13 10.33 4.09 -11.75
CA ILE A 13 8.93 3.69 -11.92
C ILE A 13 8.71 3.18 -13.34
N ARG A 14 8.25 1.93 -13.48
CA ARG A 14 7.92 1.32 -14.77
C ARG A 14 6.52 1.70 -15.21
N GLU A 15 5.58 1.76 -14.27
CA GLU A 15 4.18 1.91 -14.58
C GLU A 15 3.38 2.47 -13.40
N VAL A 16 2.42 3.33 -13.69
CA VAL A 16 1.36 3.72 -12.77
C VAL A 16 0.02 3.42 -13.42
N MET A 17 -0.83 2.66 -12.75
CA MET A 17 -2.16 2.30 -13.22
C MET A 17 -3.21 2.68 -12.20
N ARG A 18 -4.35 3.16 -12.67
CA ARG A 18 -5.56 3.28 -11.87
C ARG A 18 -6.25 1.93 -11.82
N GLU A 19 -6.31 1.33 -10.64
CA GLU A 19 -6.89 0.01 -10.39
C GLU A 19 -8.39 0.14 -10.11
N THR A 20 -8.78 1.10 -9.26
CA THR A 20 -10.18 1.45 -8.99
C THR A 20 -10.38 2.97 -8.99
N PHE A 21 -11.59 3.45 -8.65
CA PHE A 21 -11.78 4.88 -8.46
C PHE A 21 -10.87 5.44 -7.35
N GLU A 22 -10.60 4.62 -6.34
CA GLU A 22 -9.95 4.99 -5.07
C GLU A 22 -8.51 4.50 -4.95
N SER A 23 -8.06 3.63 -5.87
CA SER A 23 -6.74 3.01 -5.79
C SER A 23 -5.93 3.12 -7.08
N PHE A 24 -4.62 3.28 -6.88
CA PHE A 24 -3.61 3.19 -7.94
C PHE A 24 -2.64 2.09 -7.59
N SER A 25 -2.06 1.46 -8.60
CA SER A 25 -0.86 0.67 -8.44
C SER A 25 0.33 1.38 -9.03
N ILE A 26 1.46 1.29 -8.34
CA ILE A 26 2.78 1.68 -8.84
C ILE A 26 3.61 0.42 -8.99
N THR A 27 4.18 0.23 -10.17
CA THR A 27 5.10 -0.86 -10.45
C THR A 27 6.49 -0.29 -10.70
N PHE A 28 7.45 -0.72 -9.89
CA PHE A 28 8.85 -0.30 -9.99
C PHE A 28 9.61 -1.12 -11.05
N GLN A 29 10.74 -0.59 -11.52
CA GLN A 29 11.62 -1.30 -12.45
C GLN A 29 12.26 -2.51 -11.76
N ASP A 30 12.75 -2.31 -10.53
CA ASP A 30 13.36 -3.32 -9.67
C ASP A 30 12.45 -3.74 -8.51
N ASN A 31 12.80 -4.85 -7.85
CA ASN A 31 12.13 -5.30 -6.63
C ASN A 31 12.13 -4.20 -5.57
N LEU A 32 11.03 -4.12 -4.84
CA LEU A 32 10.92 -3.27 -3.67
C LEU A 32 11.96 -3.67 -2.63
N ASP A 33 12.42 -2.67 -1.90
CA ASP A 33 13.12 -2.84 -0.63
C ASP A 33 12.08 -2.50 0.45
N PRO A 34 11.43 -3.51 1.05
CA PRO A 34 10.35 -3.29 2.01
C PRO A 34 10.83 -2.55 3.24
N ASP A 35 12.06 -2.82 3.70
CA ASP A 35 12.59 -2.26 4.93
C ASP A 35 12.91 -0.78 4.74
N MET A 36 13.50 -0.40 3.61
CA MET A 36 13.70 1.00 3.26
C MET A 36 12.38 1.76 3.08
N LEU A 37 11.37 1.15 2.45
CA LEU A 37 10.05 1.78 2.30
C LEU A 37 9.37 1.99 3.65
N LYS A 38 9.42 0.98 4.53
CA LYS A 38 8.92 1.02 5.91
C LYS A 38 9.59 2.12 6.72
N GLU A 39 10.93 2.21 6.67
CA GLU A 39 11.71 3.25 7.36
C GLU A 39 11.25 4.65 6.93
N ILE A 40 11.13 4.89 5.63
CA ILE A 40 10.74 6.20 5.08
C ILE A 40 9.29 6.54 5.46
N CYS A 41 8.35 5.61 5.29
CA CYS A 41 6.97 5.83 5.71
C CYS A 41 6.86 6.14 7.21
N THR A 42 7.64 5.45 8.05
CA THR A 42 7.67 5.73 9.49
C THR A 42 8.19 7.14 9.77
N SER A 43 9.24 7.58 9.07
CA SER A 43 9.79 8.94 9.21
C SER A 43 8.83 10.05 8.75
N GLU A 44 7.91 9.74 7.83
CA GLU A 44 6.84 10.66 7.41
C GLU A 44 5.61 10.62 8.35
N GLY A 45 5.66 9.83 9.43
CA GLY A 45 4.62 9.76 10.45
C GLY A 45 3.53 8.72 10.20
N PHE A 46 3.75 7.78 9.27
CA PHE A 46 2.86 6.63 9.09
C PHE A 46 3.22 5.49 10.04
N ALA A 47 2.24 4.62 10.33
CA ALA A 47 2.46 3.38 11.06
C ALA A 47 2.53 2.19 10.11
N ILE A 48 3.31 1.17 10.49
CA ILE A 48 3.42 -0.09 9.76
C ILE A 48 2.52 -1.12 10.45
N MET A 49 1.62 -1.71 9.68
CA MET A 49 0.89 -2.91 10.09
C MET A 49 1.44 -4.10 9.32
N GLU A 50 2.12 -4.99 10.04
CA GLU A 50 2.64 -6.24 9.48
C GLU A 50 1.50 -7.24 9.21
N LYS A 51 1.86 -8.38 8.60
CA LYS A 51 0.94 -9.48 8.34
C LYS A 51 0.26 -9.93 9.64
N GLU A 52 -1.03 -9.68 9.74
CA GLU A 52 -1.87 -10.17 10.85
C GLU A 52 -2.66 -11.39 10.39
N SER A 53 -2.77 -12.36 11.28
CA SER A 53 -3.78 -13.41 11.18
C SER A 53 -4.90 -13.11 12.17
N ARG A 54 -6.15 -13.23 11.74
CA ARG A 54 -7.30 -13.18 12.65
C ARG A 54 -7.91 -14.56 12.78
N LYS A 55 -8.35 -14.89 14.00
CA LYS A 55 -9.16 -16.10 14.24
C LYS A 55 -10.63 -15.71 14.09
N GLU A 56 -11.33 -16.36 13.19
CA GLU A 56 -12.77 -16.26 13.05
C GLU A 56 -13.40 -17.50 13.64
N GLU A 57 -14.28 -17.30 14.61
CA GLU A 57 -15.14 -18.36 15.15
C GLU A 57 -16.40 -18.44 14.28
N ILE A 58 -16.63 -19.59 13.67
CA ILE A 58 -17.78 -19.86 12.81
C ILE A 58 -18.81 -20.60 13.64
N TYR A 59 -20.02 -20.04 13.69
CA TYR A 59 -21.14 -20.56 14.45
C TYR A 59 -22.24 -21.08 13.51
N ASP A 60 -23.00 -22.09 13.95
CA ASP A 60 -24.20 -22.54 13.26
C ASP A 60 -25.39 -21.58 13.50
N GLN A 61 -26.51 -21.86 12.85
CA GLN A 61 -27.76 -21.10 13.02
C GLN A 61 -28.35 -21.15 14.44
N PHE A 62 -27.86 -22.04 15.29
CA PHE A 62 -28.29 -22.21 16.68
C PHE A 62 -27.29 -21.60 17.68
N GLY A 63 -26.20 -20.98 17.20
CA GLY A 63 -25.16 -20.36 18.03
C GLY A 63 -24.11 -21.33 18.57
N ASN A 64 -24.02 -22.56 18.06
CA ASN A 64 -22.95 -23.48 18.42
C ASN A 64 -21.72 -23.22 17.54
N MET A 65 -20.54 -23.10 18.15
CA MET A 65 -19.29 -22.95 17.42
C MET A 65 -18.95 -24.26 16.67
N ILE A 66 -18.77 -24.18 15.35
CA ILE A 66 -18.47 -25.30 14.46
C ILE A 66 -16.97 -25.36 14.14
N GLU A 67 -16.34 -24.20 13.90
CA GLU A 67 -14.97 -24.12 13.40
C GLU A 67 -14.28 -22.85 13.89
N ILE A 68 -12.97 -22.92 14.13
CA ILE A 68 -12.11 -21.74 14.26
C ILE A 68 -11.24 -21.67 13.01
N ARG A 69 -11.47 -20.66 12.18
CA ARG A 69 -10.71 -20.42 10.96
C ARG A 69 -9.64 -19.37 11.20
N VAL A 70 -8.40 -19.68 10.84
CA VAL A 70 -7.34 -18.66 10.78
C VAL A 70 -7.38 -18.01 9.41
N VAL A 71 -7.75 -16.73 9.37
CA VAL A 71 -7.72 -15.90 8.17
C VAL A 71 -6.40 -15.13 8.17
N GLU A 72 -5.47 -15.58 7.32
CA GLU A 72 -4.24 -14.84 7.06
C GLU A 72 -4.50 -13.72 6.06
N TRP A 73 -4.07 -12.51 6.40
CA TRP A 73 -4.01 -11.44 5.42
C TRP A 73 -2.96 -11.75 4.36
N ARG A 74 -3.35 -11.59 3.09
CA ARG A 74 -2.53 -11.97 1.93
C ARG A 74 -1.35 -11.01 1.71
N TYR A 75 -1.46 -9.76 2.15
CA TYR A 75 -0.49 -8.70 1.87
C TYR A 75 0.68 -8.71 2.88
N PRO A 76 1.95 -8.67 2.40
CA PRO A 76 3.13 -8.77 3.28
C PRO A 76 3.24 -7.66 4.33
N PHE A 77 2.95 -6.42 3.96
CA PHE A 77 2.91 -5.28 4.88
C PHE A 77 1.92 -4.22 4.40
N ARG A 78 1.43 -3.42 5.35
CA ARG A 78 0.53 -2.28 5.13
C ARG A 78 1.10 -1.05 5.83
N ILE A 79 0.94 0.09 5.19
CA ILE A 79 1.20 1.39 5.80
C ILE A 79 -0.16 2.01 6.08
N VAL A 80 -0.36 2.46 7.31
CA VAL A 80 -1.57 3.11 7.77
C VAL A 80 -1.28 4.53 8.25
N ASP A 81 -2.28 5.39 8.20
CA ASP A 81 -2.19 6.74 8.73
C ASP A 81 -2.49 6.80 10.23
N SER A 82 -2.54 8.03 10.77
CA SER A 82 -2.87 8.30 12.18
C SER A 82 -4.30 7.90 12.59
N SER A 83 -5.19 7.65 11.62
CA SER A 83 -6.55 7.16 11.84
C SER A 83 -6.66 5.64 11.67
N SER A 84 -5.52 4.94 11.55
CA SER A 84 -5.43 3.50 11.29
C SER A 84 -6.00 3.07 9.93
N GLU A 85 -6.13 4.01 9.00
CA GLU A 85 -6.62 3.73 7.66
C GLU A 85 -5.47 3.30 6.74
N ILE A 86 -5.69 2.24 5.93
CA ILE A 86 -4.67 1.74 5.00
C ILE A 86 -4.47 2.74 3.87
N VAL A 87 -3.22 3.17 3.68
CA VAL A 87 -2.82 4.10 2.60
C VAL A 87 -1.96 3.44 1.54
N LEU A 88 -1.22 2.39 1.90
CA LEU A 88 -0.34 1.67 1.00
C LEU A 88 -0.24 0.20 1.42
N PHE A 89 -0.14 -0.70 0.45
CA PHE A 89 0.22 -2.10 0.69
C PHE A 89 1.00 -2.69 -0.48
N SER A 90 1.90 -3.64 -0.20
CA SER A 90 2.66 -4.36 -1.23
C SER A 90 1.83 -5.45 -1.88
N ASP A 91 2.01 -5.68 -3.17
CA ASP A 91 1.39 -6.81 -3.86
C ASP A 91 2.01 -8.13 -3.38
N PRO A 92 1.20 -9.18 -3.09
CA PRO A 92 1.71 -10.43 -2.56
C PRO A 92 2.33 -11.34 -3.63
N GLU A 93 2.08 -11.07 -4.91
CA GLU A 93 2.52 -11.87 -6.06
C GLU A 93 3.59 -11.14 -6.89
N ASP A 94 3.62 -9.81 -6.86
CA ASP A 94 4.64 -8.99 -7.51
C ASP A 94 5.39 -8.12 -6.50
N SER A 95 6.61 -8.53 -6.16
CA SER A 95 7.50 -7.80 -5.24
C SER A 95 7.95 -6.43 -5.76
N ARG A 96 7.58 -6.04 -6.98
CA ARG A 96 7.83 -4.71 -7.56
C ARG A 96 6.61 -3.81 -7.49
N LYS A 97 5.48 -4.29 -6.99
CA LYS A 97 4.21 -3.57 -7.08
C LYS A 97 3.70 -3.18 -5.70
N ILE A 98 3.25 -1.94 -5.60
CA ILE A 98 2.48 -1.44 -4.45
C ILE A 98 1.13 -0.93 -4.94
N TYR A 99 0.16 -0.98 -4.05
CA TYR A 99 -1.12 -0.29 -4.20
C TYR A 99 -1.15 0.89 -3.25
N LEU A 100 -1.65 2.00 -3.76
CA LEU A 100 -1.91 3.23 -3.03
C LEU A 100 -3.40 3.45 -2.97
N LEU A 101 -3.87 3.82 -1.78
CA LEU A 101 -5.24 4.25 -1.51
C LEU A 101 -5.23 5.75 -1.20
N PRO A 102 -5.16 6.62 -2.22
CA PRO A 102 -5.12 8.07 -2.01
C PRO A 102 -6.37 8.67 -1.39
N LEU A 103 -7.49 7.96 -1.33
CA LEU A 103 -8.80 8.51 -0.96
C LEU A 103 -9.46 7.75 0.20
N LEU A 104 -9.36 8.34 1.40
CA LEU A 104 -10.42 8.29 2.42
C LEU A 104 -10.91 9.71 2.78
N ALA A 105 -10.55 10.72 1.97
CA ALA A 105 -11.08 12.07 2.11
C ALA A 105 -12.37 12.23 1.31
N SER A 106 -13.50 12.28 2.02
CA SER A 106 -14.79 12.63 1.46
C SER A 106 -14.75 14.02 0.77
N GLY A 107 -15.10 14.05 -0.52
CA GLY A 107 -15.82 15.18 -1.09
C GLY A 107 -15.14 16.08 -2.13
N ARG A 108 -13.82 16.33 -2.16
CA ARG A 108 -13.26 17.31 -3.14
C ARG A 108 -11.83 16.99 -3.59
N SER A 109 -11.71 16.62 -4.87
CA SER A 109 -10.47 16.36 -5.63
C SER A 109 -9.64 15.18 -5.15
N ILE A 110 -9.30 14.28 -6.08
CA ILE A 110 -8.32 13.18 -5.93
C ILE A 110 -6.93 13.78 -5.74
N LYS A 111 -6.71 14.46 -4.62
CA LYS A 111 -5.38 14.86 -4.18
C LYS A 111 -4.81 13.62 -3.52
N LEU A 112 -3.87 12.95 -4.20
CA LEU A 112 -2.94 12.05 -3.52
C LEU A 112 -2.46 12.77 -2.26
N ARG A 113 -2.62 12.16 -1.07
CA ARG A 113 -2.12 12.82 0.12
C ARG A 113 -0.64 13.11 -0.08
N LYS A 114 -0.27 14.38 0.11
CA LYS A 114 1.06 14.89 -0.24
C LYS A 114 2.19 14.17 0.52
N ASP A 115 1.89 13.68 1.71
CA ASP A 115 2.74 12.86 2.58
C ASP A 115 3.07 11.48 1.96
N VAL A 116 2.09 10.77 1.40
CA VAL A 116 2.30 9.48 0.72
C VAL A 116 3.14 9.66 -0.53
N VAL A 117 2.86 10.71 -1.32
CA VAL A 117 3.66 11.05 -2.51
C VAL A 117 5.09 11.43 -2.12
N SER A 118 5.25 12.28 -1.11
CA SER A 118 6.54 12.66 -0.53
C SER A 118 7.34 11.43 -0.09
N ALA A 119 6.71 10.50 0.63
CA ALA A 119 7.33 9.26 1.07
C ALA A 119 7.85 8.42 -0.10
N ILE A 120 7.03 8.25 -1.15
CA ILE A 120 7.41 7.49 -2.34
C ILE A 120 8.53 8.19 -3.12
N GLU A 121 8.48 9.50 -3.26
CA GLU A 121 9.55 10.27 -3.90
C GLU A 121 10.88 10.17 -3.13
N LYS A 122 10.84 10.26 -1.80
CA LYS A 122 12.02 10.07 -0.94
C LYS A 122 12.58 8.66 -1.07
N TYR A 123 11.71 7.65 -1.09
CA TYR A 123 12.09 6.26 -1.34
C TYR A 123 12.84 6.11 -2.66
N MET A 124 12.32 6.70 -3.74
CA MET A 124 12.96 6.62 -5.05
C MET A 124 14.32 7.34 -5.09
N ARG A 125 14.46 8.49 -4.43
CA ARG A 125 15.75 9.20 -4.36
C ARG A 125 16.80 8.39 -3.59
N LYS A 126 16.42 7.87 -2.42
CA LYS A 126 17.32 7.03 -1.58
C LYS A 126 17.74 5.76 -2.32
N LYS A 127 16.80 5.07 -2.99
CA LYS A 127 17.07 3.87 -3.78
C LYS A 127 18.06 4.11 -4.92
N ASN A 128 17.92 5.23 -5.62
CA ASN A 128 18.74 5.55 -6.79
C ASN A 128 20.07 6.24 -6.44
N GLY A 129 20.46 6.28 -5.16
CA GLY A 129 21.71 6.91 -4.73
C GLY A 129 21.76 8.43 -4.92
N GLN A 130 20.59 9.07 -5.10
CA GLN A 130 20.48 10.52 -5.20
C GLN A 130 20.24 11.09 -3.79
N CYS A 131 21.34 11.31 -3.06
CA CYS A 131 21.30 12.07 -1.81
C CYS A 131 21.28 13.58 -2.12
N ASN A 132 20.49 14.34 -1.34
CA ASN A 132 20.70 15.79 -1.19
C ASN A 132 21.92 16.03 -0.29
#